data_AF-A0ABD7WIY9-F1
#
_entry.id   AF-A0ABD7WIY9-F1
#
_cell.length_a   1.000
_cell.length_b   1.000
_cell.length_c   1.000
_cell.angle_alpha   90.00
_cell.angle_beta   90.00
_cell.angle_gamma   90.00
#
_symmetry.space_group_name_H-M   'P 1'
#
loop_
_entity.id
_entity.type
_entity.pdbx_description
1 polymer ?
#
loop_
_entity_poly.entity_id
_entity_poly.type
_entity_poly.pdbx_seq_one_letter_code
_entity_poly.pdbx_strand_id
1 'polypeptide(L)'
;MISNRWPNGRFPQFTARQQVISDDRTGEWHSFAEKFGKAAFIKRIRIKYLRTFGAVQSPFNAYLSLVGLETLPQRVSQQVVSAQRIAEHLTSAPHVTKVNYSGLGYTPQYELVGKYFPRGVGQILSFQVDGGADSVRRIIDGTRLFSYVPNIGDARSLIVDPAHITHREVPAEARIAAGVSDNLIRLSIGLEDVNDLIADLDQAIAAAY
;
A
#
# COMPACT_ATOMS: atom_id res chain seq x y z
N MET A 1 19.38 -6.30 -17.28
CA MET A 1 20.38 -5.94 -16.25
C MET A 1 20.90 -4.54 -16.52
N ILE A 2 20.48 -3.53 -15.76
CA ILE A 2 20.97 -2.16 -15.91
C ILE A 2 22.44 -2.15 -15.46
N SER A 3 23.37 -1.78 -16.34
CA SER A 3 24.76 -1.57 -15.95
C SER A 3 24.81 -0.36 -15.01
N ASN A 4 24.86 -0.58 -13.70
CA ASN A 4 25.05 0.48 -12.71
C ASN A 4 26.47 1.05 -12.83
N ARG A 5 26.70 1.86 -13.86
CA ARG A 5 27.91 2.69 -13.98
C ARG A 5 27.68 3.94 -13.14
N TRP A 6 28.00 3.84 -11.85
CA TRP A 6 28.05 4.99 -10.94
C TRP A 6 28.97 6.14 -11.42
N PRO A 7 30.14 5.88 -12.05
CA PRO A 7 31.01 6.95 -12.56
C PRO A 7 30.54 7.44 -13.93
N ASN A 8 29.36 8.07 -13.97
CA ASN A 8 28.81 8.72 -15.16
C ASN A 8 28.53 10.23 -14.95
N GLY A 9 29.05 10.81 -13.87
CA GLY A 9 28.86 12.21 -13.50
C GLY A 9 27.53 12.55 -12.80
N ARG A 10 26.51 11.70 -12.88
CA ARG A 10 25.17 11.97 -12.29
C ARG A 10 25.06 11.60 -10.82
N PHE A 11 26.01 10.85 -10.31
CA PHE A 11 25.91 10.18 -9.01
C PHE A 11 27.10 10.51 -8.07
N PRO A 12 27.37 11.80 -7.80
CA PRO A 12 28.49 12.21 -6.95
C PRO A 12 28.43 11.58 -5.56
N GLN A 13 27.23 11.27 -5.06
CA GLN A 13 27.04 10.63 -3.78
C GLN A 13 27.58 9.19 -3.69
N PHE A 14 27.88 8.55 -4.82
CA PHE A 14 28.51 7.22 -4.91
C PHE A 14 29.98 7.29 -5.29
N THR A 15 30.43 8.33 -6.00
CA THR A 15 31.80 8.48 -6.51
C THR A 15 32.68 9.40 -5.67
N ALA A 16 32.11 10.30 -4.87
CA ALA A 16 32.85 11.09 -3.90
C ALA A 16 33.43 10.18 -2.80
N ARG A 17 34.64 10.50 -2.35
CA ARG A 17 35.25 9.87 -1.17
C ARG A 17 34.37 10.16 0.06
N GLN A 18 34.23 9.19 0.96
CA GLN A 18 33.35 9.30 2.12
C GLN A 18 34.07 8.78 3.37
N GLN A 19 34.13 9.62 4.41
CA GLN A 19 34.79 9.27 5.67
C GLN A 19 34.20 8.00 6.31
N VAL A 20 32.88 7.79 6.22
CA VAL A 20 32.19 6.64 6.85
C VAL A 20 32.64 5.25 6.35
N ILE A 21 33.40 5.20 5.25
CA ILE A 21 33.97 3.97 4.67
C ILE A 21 35.47 4.08 4.42
N SER A 22 36.09 5.14 4.94
CA SER A 22 37.53 5.46 4.82
C SER A 22 38.17 5.38 6.21
N ASP A 23 39.49 5.27 6.24
CA ASP A 23 40.26 5.26 7.48
C ASP A 23 41.38 6.31 7.37
N ASP A 24 41.33 7.32 8.24
CA ASP A 24 42.31 8.40 8.26
C ASP A 24 43.68 7.94 8.76
N ARG A 25 43.73 6.88 9.58
CA ARG A 25 44.97 6.30 10.12
C ARG A 25 45.79 5.61 9.05
N THR A 26 45.14 5.04 8.03
CA THR A 26 45.81 4.38 6.90
C THR A 26 45.95 5.31 5.69
N GLY A 27 45.33 6.49 5.73
CA GLY A 27 45.26 7.40 4.58
C GLY A 27 44.39 6.87 3.42
N GLU A 28 43.67 5.76 3.63
CA GLU A 28 42.86 5.12 2.60
C GLU A 28 41.46 5.75 2.55
N TRP A 29 41.28 6.63 1.58
CA TRP A 29 39.99 7.24 1.29
C TRP A 29 39.28 6.45 0.21
N HIS A 30 38.00 6.12 0.39
CA HIS A 30 37.19 5.39 -0.59
C HIS A 30 35.87 6.06 -0.93
N SER A 31 35.45 5.87 -2.19
CA SER A 31 34.06 6.10 -2.59
C SER A 31 33.27 4.78 -2.48
N PHE A 32 31.94 4.87 -2.36
CA PHE A 32 31.09 3.68 -2.30
C PHE A 32 31.14 2.89 -3.62
N ALA A 33 31.23 3.58 -4.76
CA ALA A 33 31.35 2.97 -6.07
C ALA A 33 32.66 2.19 -6.22
N GLU A 34 33.78 2.75 -5.76
CA GLU A 34 35.08 2.08 -5.80
C GLU A 34 35.11 0.86 -4.86
N LYS A 35 34.70 1.04 -3.60
CA LYS A 35 34.84 0.00 -2.57
C LYS A 35 33.85 -1.15 -2.71
N PHE A 36 32.64 -0.89 -3.22
CA PHE A 36 31.56 -1.88 -3.25
C PHE A 36 30.98 -2.14 -4.64
N GLY A 37 31.44 -1.44 -5.69
CA GLY A 37 31.03 -1.67 -7.07
C GLY A 37 29.50 -1.69 -7.25
N LYS A 38 28.97 -2.81 -7.74
CA LYS A 38 27.52 -2.99 -7.95
C LYS A 38 26.69 -2.90 -6.66
N ALA A 39 27.29 -3.22 -5.51
CA ALA A 39 26.62 -3.16 -4.20
C ALA A 39 26.67 -1.77 -3.54
N ALA A 40 27.28 -0.76 -4.19
CA ALA A 40 27.43 0.59 -3.66
C ALA A 40 26.11 1.17 -3.13
N PHE A 41 25.00 0.97 -3.85
CA PHE A 41 23.67 1.44 -3.45
C PHE A 41 23.25 0.90 -2.08
N ILE A 42 23.16 -0.43 -1.94
CA ILE A 42 22.69 -1.06 -0.70
C ILE A 42 23.68 -0.88 0.46
N LYS A 43 24.99 -0.89 0.17
CA LYS A 43 26.02 -0.64 1.20
C LYS A 43 25.94 0.79 1.71
N ARG A 44 25.70 1.78 0.84
CA ARG A 44 25.50 3.17 1.26
C ARG A 44 24.24 3.34 2.12
N ILE A 45 23.12 2.69 1.77
CA ILE A 45 21.93 2.67 2.62
C ILE A 45 22.25 2.12 4.00
N ARG A 46 22.90 0.96 4.09
CA ARG A 46 23.17 0.31 5.39
C ARG A 46 24.25 1.00 6.23
N ILE A 47 25.36 1.39 5.63
CA ILE A 47 26.52 1.92 6.36
C ILE A 47 26.34 3.39 6.70
N LYS A 48 25.74 4.17 5.79
CA LYS A 48 25.52 5.61 6.00
C LYS A 48 24.15 5.84 6.64
N TYR A 49 23.06 5.62 5.91
CA TYR A 49 21.74 6.08 6.33
C TYR A 49 21.13 5.27 7.47
N LEU A 50 21.15 3.95 7.42
CA LEU A 50 20.63 3.11 8.50
C LEU A 50 21.39 3.34 9.81
N ARG A 51 22.72 3.49 9.73
CA ARG A 51 23.55 3.85 10.90
C ARG A 51 23.20 5.24 11.44
N THR A 52 22.97 6.23 10.58
CA THR A 52 22.64 7.60 11.00
C THR A 52 21.23 7.74 11.56
N PHE A 53 20.23 7.12 10.92
CA PHE A 53 18.82 7.23 11.34
C PHE A 53 18.42 6.20 12.40
N GLY A 54 19.20 5.13 12.57
CA GLY A 54 18.96 4.12 13.61
C GLY A 54 17.72 3.25 13.40
N ALA A 55 17.10 3.26 12.21
CA ALA A 55 15.89 2.50 11.88
C ALA A 55 16.16 0.98 11.71
N VAL A 56 16.76 0.36 12.72
CA VAL A 56 17.17 -1.05 12.74
C VAL A 56 15.99 -1.92 13.17
N GLN A 57 15.67 -2.94 12.37
CA GLN A 57 14.61 -3.90 12.70
C GLN A 57 15.01 -4.79 13.88
N SER A 58 14.11 -4.94 14.86
CA SER A 58 14.28 -5.90 15.96
C SER A 58 14.37 -7.34 15.42
N PRO A 59 15.26 -8.19 15.96
CA PRO A 59 15.33 -9.60 15.60
C PRO A 59 13.99 -10.34 15.75
N PHE A 60 13.21 -9.99 16.78
CA PHE A 60 11.89 -10.58 16.99
C PHE A 60 10.90 -10.19 15.88
N ASN A 61 10.90 -8.92 15.46
CA ASN A 61 10.06 -8.47 14.34
C ASN A 61 10.49 -9.11 13.02
N ALA A 62 11.78 -9.36 12.83
CA ALA A 62 12.29 -10.09 11.67
C ALA A 62 11.78 -11.54 11.67
N TYR A 63 11.80 -12.22 12.82
CA TYR A 63 11.22 -13.56 12.97
C TYR A 63 9.72 -13.57 12.64
N LEU A 64 8.92 -12.65 13.19
CA LEU A 64 7.49 -12.55 12.87
C LEU A 64 7.23 -12.30 11.38
N SER A 65 8.09 -11.49 10.73
CA SER A 65 8.01 -11.26 9.29
C SER A 65 8.29 -12.54 8.49
N LEU A 66 9.29 -13.32 8.90
CA LEU A 66 9.60 -14.60 8.27
C LEU A 66 8.44 -15.59 8.37
N VAL A 67 7.84 -15.73 9.56
CA VAL A 67 6.64 -16.55 9.75
C VAL A 67 5.49 -16.08 8.84
N GLY A 68 5.27 -14.77 8.75
CA GLY A 68 4.26 -14.20 7.84
C GLY A 68 4.54 -14.51 6.37
N LEU A 69 5.80 -14.54 5.94
CA LEU A 69 6.18 -14.80 4.54
C LEU A 69 5.87 -16.23 4.08
N GLU A 70 5.85 -17.21 4.98
CA GLU A 70 5.58 -18.62 4.64
C GLU A 70 4.23 -18.84 3.94
N THR A 71 3.23 -18.03 4.30
CA THR A 71 1.85 -18.12 3.76
C THR A 71 1.52 -16.99 2.78
N LEU A 72 2.49 -16.16 2.40
CA LEU A 72 2.26 -15.00 1.54
C LEU A 72 1.55 -15.35 0.22
N PRO A 73 1.93 -16.40 -0.53
CA PRO A 73 1.27 -16.73 -1.79
C PRO A 73 -0.22 -17.05 -1.62
N GLN A 74 -0.56 -17.82 -0.59
CA GLN A 74 -1.94 -18.24 -0.31
C GLN A 74 -2.79 -17.05 0.11
N ARG A 75 -2.27 -16.22 1.02
CA ARG A 75 -2.98 -15.03 1.50
C ARG A 75 -3.26 -14.04 0.37
N VAL A 76 -2.23 -13.68 -0.39
CA VAL A 76 -2.37 -12.72 -1.49
C VAL A 76 -3.31 -13.26 -2.57
N SER A 77 -3.23 -14.55 -2.92
CA SER A 77 -4.13 -15.15 -3.91
C SER A 77 -5.60 -15.05 -3.49
N GLN A 78 -5.91 -15.42 -2.24
CA GLN A 78 -7.28 -15.35 -1.73
C GLN A 78 -7.80 -13.90 -1.65
N GLN A 79 -6.96 -12.99 -1.13
CA GLN A 79 -7.32 -11.58 -0.98
C GLN A 79 -7.59 -10.92 -2.34
N VAL A 80 -6.80 -11.24 -3.37
CA VAL A 80 -6.98 -10.72 -4.74
C VAL A 80 -8.30 -11.20 -5.34
N VAL A 81 -8.60 -12.50 -5.23
CA VAL A 81 -9.86 -13.07 -5.76
C VAL A 81 -11.06 -12.46 -5.03
N SER A 82 -10.99 -12.32 -3.71
CA SER A 82 -12.07 -11.76 -2.90
C SER A 82 -12.28 -10.27 -3.20
N ALA A 83 -11.19 -9.49 -3.34
CA ALA A 83 -11.27 -8.07 -3.70
C ALA A 83 -11.86 -7.86 -5.10
N GLN A 84 -11.53 -8.72 -6.07
CA GLN A 84 -12.16 -8.67 -7.40
C GLN A 84 -13.68 -8.87 -7.30
N ARG A 85 -14.12 -9.92 -6.61
CA ARG A 85 -15.56 -10.23 -6.46
C ARG A 85 -16.32 -9.12 -5.73
N ILE A 86 -15.74 -8.56 -4.65
CA ILE A 86 -16.33 -7.44 -3.92
C ILE A 86 -16.39 -6.19 -4.80
N ALA A 87 -15.32 -5.88 -5.53
CA ALA A 87 -15.30 -4.74 -6.44
C ALA A 87 -16.38 -4.85 -7.50
N GLU A 88 -16.52 -6.03 -8.13
CA GLU A 88 -17.55 -6.31 -9.14
C GLU A 88 -18.96 -6.16 -8.55
N HIS A 89 -19.22 -6.76 -7.39
CA HIS A 89 -20.50 -6.62 -6.68
C HIS A 89 -20.87 -5.15 -6.44
N LEU A 90 -19.94 -4.37 -5.88
CA LEU A 90 -20.15 -2.96 -5.55
C LEU A 90 -20.46 -2.08 -6.77
N THR A 91 -20.08 -2.49 -8.00
CA THR A 91 -20.45 -1.72 -9.22
C THR A 91 -21.95 -1.70 -9.48
N SER A 92 -22.69 -2.64 -8.90
CA SER A 92 -24.14 -2.77 -9.04
C SER A 92 -24.92 -2.56 -7.74
N ALA A 93 -24.21 -2.31 -6.63
CA ALA A 93 -24.82 -2.14 -5.32
C ALA A 93 -25.58 -0.79 -5.25
N PRO A 94 -26.79 -0.76 -4.65
CA PRO A 94 -27.52 0.49 -4.40
C PRO A 94 -26.67 1.49 -3.62
N HIS A 95 -26.84 2.77 -3.91
CA HIS A 95 -26.12 3.89 -3.29
C HIS A 95 -24.60 3.93 -3.50
N VAL A 96 -24.00 2.97 -4.20
CA VAL A 96 -22.61 3.05 -4.63
C VAL A 96 -22.54 3.78 -5.97
N THR A 97 -21.87 4.94 -5.97
CA THR A 97 -21.81 5.82 -7.15
C THR A 97 -20.58 5.57 -8.01
N LYS A 98 -19.52 5.02 -7.42
CA LYS A 98 -18.27 4.74 -8.12
C LYS A 98 -17.44 3.69 -7.39
N VAL A 99 -16.87 2.74 -8.12
CA VAL A 99 -15.86 1.81 -7.61
C VAL A 99 -14.51 2.10 -8.25
N ASN A 100 -13.48 2.26 -7.41
CA ASN A 100 -12.10 2.43 -7.81
C ASN A 100 -11.33 1.14 -7.51
N TYR A 101 -11.25 0.27 -8.53
CA TYR A 101 -10.43 -0.93 -8.48
C TYR A 101 -9.88 -1.23 -9.87
N SER A 102 -8.54 -1.28 -9.99
CA SER A 102 -7.86 -1.41 -11.29
C SER A 102 -8.18 -2.73 -12.02
N GLY A 103 -8.68 -3.75 -11.29
CA GLY A 103 -9.06 -5.05 -11.84
C GLY A 103 -10.40 -5.09 -12.57
N LEU A 104 -11.21 -4.02 -12.54
CA LEU A 104 -12.55 -4.01 -13.15
C LEU A 104 -12.58 -3.88 -14.69
N GLY A 105 -11.43 -3.86 -15.36
CA GLY A 105 -11.37 -3.93 -16.81
C GLY A 105 -11.66 -2.63 -17.57
N TYR A 106 -12.42 -1.70 -17.00
CA TYR A 106 -12.79 -0.42 -17.62
C TYR A 106 -11.85 0.75 -17.24
N THR A 107 -10.72 0.47 -16.59
CA THR A 107 -9.80 1.52 -16.15
C THR A 107 -8.89 1.98 -17.29
N PRO A 108 -8.48 3.27 -17.34
CA PRO A 108 -7.50 3.75 -18.31
C PRO A 108 -6.16 3.00 -18.28
N GLN A 109 -5.88 2.25 -17.21
CA GLN A 109 -4.66 1.46 -17.05
C GLN A 109 -4.85 -0.02 -17.39
N TYR A 110 -5.96 -0.43 -18.01
CA TYR A 110 -6.25 -1.85 -18.29
C TYR A 110 -5.09 -2.60 -18.95
N GLU A 111 -4.46 -2.03 -19.99
CA GLU A 111 -3.31 -2.64 -20.65
C GLU A 111 -2.10 -2.79 -19.71
N LEU A 112 -1.85 -1.80 -18.86
CA LEU A 112 -0.75 -1.83 -17.88
C LEU A 112 -1.03 -2.86 -16.79
N VAL A 113 -2.28 -2.99 -16.36
CA VAL A 113 -2.73 -4.01 -15.41
C VAL A 113 -2.48 -5.40 -15.98
N GLY A 114 -2.91 -5.67 -17.22
CA GLY A 114 -2.65 -6.95 -17.88
C GLY A 114 -1.16 -7.27 -18.00
N LYS A 115 -0.33 -6.26 -18.28
CA LYS A 115 1.12 -6.42 -18.41
C LYS A 115 1.84 -6.67 -17.09
N TYR A 116 1.55 -5.89 -16.04
CA TYR A 116 2.32 -5.88 -14.80
C TYR A 116 1.69 -6.69 -13.66
N PHE A 117 0.38 -6.92 -13.72
CA PHE A 117 -0.39 -7.61 -12.69
C PHE A 117 -1.20 -8.79 -13.28
N PRO A 118 -0.56 -9.73 -14.00
CA PRO A 118 -1.27 -10.85 -14.66
C PRO A 118 -1.95 -11.83 -13.67
N ARG A 119 -1.66 -11.70 -12.37
CA ARG A 119 -2.27 -12.49 -11.28
C ARG A 119 -3.21 -11.65 -10.40
N GLY A 120 -3.63 -10.47 -10.88
CA GLY A 120 -4.50 -9.53 -10.19
C GLY A 120 -3.77 -8.38 -9.48
N VAL A 121 -4.52 -7.33 -9.15
CA VAL A 121 -4.00 -6.00 -8.78
C VAL A 121 -3.87 -5.74 -7.27
N GLY A 122 -4.06 -6.77 -6.46
CA GLY A 122 -4.03 -6.68 -5.00
C GLY A 122 -5.42 -6.57 -4.37
N GLN A 123 -5.44 -6.32 -3.07
CA GLN A 123 -6.62 -6.45 -2.20
C GLN A 123 -7.21 -5.13 -1.73
N ILE A 124 -6.73 -4.02 -2.29
CA ILE A 124 -7.13 -2.67 -1.92
C ILE A 124 -8.06 -2.13 -3.00
N LEU A 125 -9.23 -1.68 -2.57
CA LEU A 125 -10.17 -0.95 -3.39
C LEU A 125 -10.76 0.22 -2.61
N SER A 126 -11.38 1.15 -3.32
CA SER A 126 -12.23 2.15 -2.69
C SER A 126 -13.51 2.31 -3.48
N PHE A 127 -14.55 2.82 -2.84
CA PHE A 127 -15.81 3.14 -3.49
C PHE A 127 -16.38 4.43 -2.91
N GLN A 128 -17.15 5.12 -3.73
CA GLN A 128 -17.89 6.31 -3.34
C GLN A 128 -19.37 5.95 -3.21
N VAL A 129 -20.04 6.63 -2.29
CA VAL A 129 -21.46 6.41 -2.02
C VAL A 129 -22.27 7.71 -2.17
N ASP A 130 -23.59 7.61 -2.24
CA ASP A 130 -24.48 8.77 -2.24
C ASP A 130 -24.36 9.59 -0.94
N GLY A 131 -24.56 10.90 -1.01
CA GLY A 131 -24.43 11.78 0.16
C GLY A 131 -22.98 12.12 0.49
N GLY A 132 -22.59 12.02 1.77
CA GLY A 132 -21.31 12.53 2.26
C GLY A 132 -20.85 11.85 3.54
N ALA A 133 -20.15 12.60 4.39
CA ALA A 133 -19.54 12.12 5.63
C ALA A 133 -20.51 11.33 6.53
N ASP A 134 -21.76 11.78 6.65
CA ASP A 134 -22.76 11.10 7.49
C ASP A 134 -23.20 9.74 6.95
N SER A 135 -23.31 9.57 5.64
CA SER A 135 -23.62 8.26 5.05
C SER A 135 -22.43 7.31 5.21
N VAL A 136 -21.21 7.80 4.94
CA VAL A 136 -19.98 7.03 5.15
C VAL A 136 -19.84 6.55 6.59
N ARG A 137 -20.06 7.45 7.56
CA ARG A 137 -20.03 7.11 8.99
C ARG A 137 -21.04 6.02 9.33
N ARG A 138 -22.30 6.16 8.89
CA ARG A 138 -23.34 5.16 9.14
C ARG A 138 -23.02 3.79 8.54
N ILE A 139 -22.43 3.75 7.35
CA ILE A 139 -21.97 2.49 6.73
C ILE A 139 -20.87 1.86 7.59
N ILE A 140 -19.83 2.62 7.95
CA ILE A 140 -18.72 2.10 8.74
C ILE A 140 -19.19 1.58 10.10
N ASP A 141 -20.01 2.36 10.81
CA ASP A 141 -20.59 1.97 12.10
C ASP A 141 -21.55 0.77 11.99
N GLY A 142 -22.13 0.55 10.80
CA GLY A 142 -23.05 -0.54 10.51
C GLY A 142 -22.36 -1.87 10.18
N THR A 143 -21.10 -1.85 9.74
CA THR A 143 -20.35 -3.09 9.43
C THR A 143 -20.07 -3.90 10.70
N ARG A 144 -20.10 -5.23 10.58
CA ARG A 144 -19.96 -6.17 11.70
C ARG A 144 -18.70 -7.03 11.59
N LEU A 145 -18.20 -7.24 10.37
CA LEU A 145 -17.01 -8.02 10.09
C LEU A 145 -15.79 -7.13 9.86
N PHE A 146 -15.97 -6.00 9.17
CA PHE A 146 -14.88 -5.09 8.89
C PHE A 146 -14.38 -4.40 10.16
N SER A 147 -13.06 -4.35 10.33
CA SER A 147 -12.44 -3.57 11.40
C SER A 147 -12.14 -2.14 10.94
N TYR A 148 -12.60 -1.15 11.68
CA TYR A 148 -12.32 0.27 11.39
C TYR A 148 -10.89 0.66 11.78
N VAL A 149 -9.95 0.52 10.84
CA VAL A 149 -8.51 0.76 11.08
C VAL A 149 -7.85 1.28 9.79
N PRO A 150 -6.94 2.28 9.86
CA PRO A 150 -6.25 2.82 8.68
C PRO A 150 -5.18 1.89 8.08
N ASN A 151 -4.86 0.77 8.72
CA ASN A 151 -3.88 -0.21 8.24
C ASN A 151 -4.35 -0.90 6.94
N ILE A 152 -3.47 -1.68 6.31
CA ILE A 152 -3.76 -2.49 5.12
C ILE A 152 -3.03 -3.83 5.17
N GLY A 153 -3.53 -4.82 4.41
CA GLY A 153 -2.85 -6.10 4.21
C GLY A 153 -2.86 -7.05 5.40
N ASP A 154 -3.77 -6.85 6.36
CA ASP A 154 -4.05 -7.80 7.44
C ASP A 154 -4.80 -9.04 6.90
N ALA A 155 -4.81 -10.11 7.67
CA ALA A 155 -5.68 -11.26 7.45
C ALA A 155 -7.16 -10.92 7.67
N ARG A 156 -7.45 -9.88 8.45
CA ARG A 156 -8.79 -9.32 8.66
C ARG A 156 -9.11 -8.26 7.62
N SER A 157 -10.36 -8.19 7.22
CA SER A 157 -10.89 -7.14 6.37
C SER A 157 -11.00 -5.82 7.13
N LEU A 158 -10.48 -4.74 6.53
CA LEU A 158 -10.40 -3.42 7.14
C LEU A 158 -11.20 -2.41 6.30
N ILE A 159 -11.91 -1.53 6.98
CA ILE A 159 -12.67 -0.42 6.38
C ILE A 159 -12.19 0.90 6.99
N VAL A 160 -12.14 1.96 6.19
CA VAL A 160 -11.81 3.31 6.69
C VAL A 160 -12.40 4.38 5.77
N ASP A 161 -12.70 5.54 6.34
CA ASP A 161 -13.00 6.78 5.61
C ASP A 161 -11.73 7.65 5.52
N PRO A 162 -11.07 7.72 4.35
CA PRO A 162 -9.77 8.40 4.27
C PRO A 162 -9.84 9.89 4.62
N ALA A 163 -10.98 10.55 4.37
CA ALA A 163 -11.17 11.99 4.61
C ALA A 163 -11.04 12.37 6.11
N HIS A 164 -11.52 11.56 7.05
CA HIS A 164 -11.47 11.88 8.48
C HIS A 164 -10.43 11.07 9.27
N ILE A 165 -9.76 10.10 8.65
CA ILE A 165 -8.67 9.35 9.29
C ILE A 165 -7.32 9.72 8.70
N THR A 166 -6.99 9.24 7.50
CA THR A 166 -5.63 9.34 6.97
C THR A 166 -5.31 10.71 6.37
N HIS A 167 -6.34 11.46 5.96
CA HIS A 167 -6.21 12.78 5.32
C HIS A 167 -6.88 13.90 6.12
N ARG A 168 -7.21 13.67 7.40
CA ARG A 168 -7.94 14.63 8.24
C ARG A 168 -7.22 15.98 8.40
N GLU A 169 -5.89 15.98 8.29
CA GLU A 169 -5.04 17.17 8.41
C GLU A 169 -4.84 17.88 7.06
N VAL A 170 -5.34 17.30 5.96
CA VAL A 170 -5.24 17.88 4.61
C VAL A 170 -6.46 18.78 4.35
N PRO A 171 -6.26 20.03 3.90
CA PRO A 171 -7.35 20.93 3.53
C PRO A 171 -8.33 20.30 2.55
N ALA A 172 -9.63 20.61 2.71
CA ALA A 172 -10.72 19.99 1.95
C ALA A 172 -10.52 20.09 0.43
N GLU A 173 -10.17 21.28 -0.06
CA GLU A 173 -9.87 21.54 -1.46
C GLU A 173 -8.74 20.65 -2.02
N ALA A 174 -7.66 20.46 -1.25
CA ALA A 174 -6.51 19.69 -1.66
C ALA A 174 -6.80 18.18 -1.65
N ARG A 175 -7.51 17.67 -0.63
CA ARG A 175 -7.89 16.26 -0.57
C ARG A 175 -8.89 15.90 -1.68
N ILE A 176 -9.86 16.76 -1.96
CA ILE A 176 -10.83 16.55 -3.05
C ILE A 176 -10.13 16.56 -4.41
N ALA A 177 -9.21 17.50 -4.64
CA ALA A 177 -8.39 17.54 -5.85
C ALA A 177 -7.51 16.28 -6.01
N ALA A 178 -7.09 15.66 -4.90
CA ALA A 178 -6.38 14.39 -4.87
C ALA A 178 -7.30 13.14 -4.96
N GLY A 179 -8.62 13.33 -5.13
CA GLY A 179 -9.59 12.25 -5.25
C GLY A 179 -10.09 11.67 -3.92
N VAL A 180 -9.83 12.34 -2.80
CA VAL A 180 -10.30 11.97 -1.45
C VAL A 180 -11.48 12.86 -1.06
N SER A 181 -12.68 12.41 -1.41
CA SER A 181 -13.95 13.06 -1.07
C SER A 181 -14.53 12.53 0.25
N ASP A 182 -15.44 13.30 0.84
CA ASP A 182 -16.08 12.93 2.13
C ASP A 182 -17.07 11.76 1.99
N ASN A 183 -17.36 11.31 0.77
CA ASN A 183 -18.18 10.13 0.46
C ASN A 183 -17.34 8.90 0.05
N LEU A 184 -16.01 8.94 0.24
CA LEU A 184 -15.10 7.86 -0.13
C LEU A 184 -14.87 6.88 1.04
N ILE A 185 -15.01 5.59 0.75
CA ILE A 185 -14.68 4.48 1.66
C ILE A 185 -13.54 3.67 1.03
N ARG A 186 -12.54 3.29 1.82
CA ARG A 186 -11.46 2.39 1.40
C ARG A 186 -11.56 1.06 2.12
N LEU A 187 -11.45 -0.03 1.36
CA LEU A 187 -11.38 -1.39 1.87
C LEU A 187 -9.97 -1.97 1.70
N SER A 188 -9.54 -2.75 2.68
CA SER A 188 -8.44 -3.71 2.57
C SER A 188 -8.99 -5.09 2.86
N ILE A 189 -9.11 -5.92 1.83
CA ILE A 189 -9.78 -7.23 1.94
C ILE A 189 -8.85 -8.27 2.59
N GLY A 190 -9.41 -8.98 3.57
CA GLY A 190 -8.79 -10.05 4.35
C GLY A 190 -9.03 -11.44 3.76
N LEU A 191 -9.10 -12.44 4.65
CA LEU A 191 -9.19 -13.86 4.33
C LEU A 191 -10.54 -14.49 4.70
N GLU A 192 -11.52 -13.67 5.11
CA GLU A 192 -12.88 -14.10 5.39
C GLU A 192 -13.58 -14.69 4.15
N ASP A 193 -14.71 -15.36 4.36
CA ASP A 193 -15.57 -15.75 3.24
C ASP A 193 -16.06 -14.49 2.51
N VAL A 194 -15.88 -14.48 1.20
CA VAL A 194 -16.20 -13.30 0.38
C VAL A 194 -17.70 -13.00 0.36
N ASN A 195 -18.56 -14.00 0.51
CA ASN A 195 -20.01 -13.78 0.54
C ASN A 195 -20.42 -13.16 1.89
N ASP A 196 -19.77 -13.54 2.99
CA ASP A 196 -19.99 -12.92 4.30
C ASP A 196 -19.58 -11.44 4.28
N LEU A 197 -18.44 -11.11 3.64
CA LEU A 197 -18.00 -9.71 3.47
C LEU A 197 -18.96 -8.90 2.59
N ILE A 198 -19.46 -9.49 1.51
CA ILE A 198 -20.45 -8.84 0.63
C ILE A 198 -21.76 -8.60 1.41
N ALA A 199 -22.24 -9.61 2.14
CA ALA A 199 -23.47 -9.50 2.93
C ALA A 199 -23.34 -8.44 4.04
N ASP A 200 -22.17 -8.33 4.67
CA ASP A 200 -21.92 -7.29 5.68
C ASP A 200 -21.89 -5.88 5.09
N LEU A 201 -21.32 -5.71 3.89
CA LEU A 201 -21.38 -4.44 3.16
C LEU A 201 -22.81 -4.10 2.73
N ASP A 202 -23.55 -5.07 2.17
CA ASP A 202 -24.92 -4.85 1.70
C ASP A 202 -25.85 -4.42 2.84
N GLN A 203 -25.79 -5.12 3.99
CA GLN A 203 -26.62 -4.75 5.14
C GLN A 203 -26.24 -3.38 5.72
N ALA A 204 -24.94 -3.07 5.79
CA ALA A 204 -24.46 -1.79 6.30
C ALA A 204 -24.83 -0.62 5.38
N ILE A 205 -24.73 -0.82 4.06
CA ILE A 205 -25.16 0.17 3.06
C ILE A 205 -26.67 0.35 3.14
N ALA A 206 -27.46 -0.73 3.11
CA ALA A 206 -28.92 -0.63 3.17
C ALA A 206 -29.44 0.06 4.45
N ALA A 207 -28.79 -0.14 5.61
CA ALA A 207 -29.17 0.52 6.85
C ALA A 207 -28.74 2.01 6.91
N ALA A 208 -27.79 2.43 6.08
CA ALA A 208 -27.26 3.77 6.03
C ALA A 208 -28.02 4.70 5.07
N TYR A 209 -29.07 4.24 4.39
CA TYR A 209 -29.91 5.06 3.52
C TYR A 209 -31.39 4.85 3.85
#